data_AF-A0A7J8EIU1-F1
#
_entry.id   AF-A0A7J8EIU1-F1
#
_cell.length_a   1.000
_cell.length_b   1.000
_cell.length_c   1.000
_cell.angle_alpha   90.00
_cell.angle_beta   90.00
_cell.angle_gamma   90.00
#
_symmetry.space_group_name_H-M   'P 1'
#
loop_
_entity.id
_entity.type
_entity.pdbx_description
1 polymer ?
#
loop_
_entity_poly.entity_id
_entity_poly.type
_entity_poly.pdbx_seq_one_letter_code
_entity_poly.pdbx_strand_id
1 'polypeptide(L)'
;MAWIYQPYGRNQQRVFFLFDHQMVLCKKDLIRRDILYYKGRIDMDKYDVVDIEDGRDDDFNVSMKNAFKLHNKETEEVHLFFAKKLEEKIRWLRAFREERKMVQEDEKIGFEISENQKRQAAMTVRKVSKQKGVNSARSVPPSYPPPQDPLNQGQYLVPDGIAQSQVFEFTEPKRSQSPFWQNFSRLTPFKK
;
A
#
# COMPACT_ATOMS: atom_id res chain seq x y z
N MET A 1 3.79 -12.72 -2.68
CA MET A 1 5.16 -13.11 -2.29
C MET A 1 5.35 -12.83 -0.80
N ALA A 2 6.20 -13.59 -0.11
CA ALA A 2 6.57 -13.30 1.27
C ALA A 2 7.88 -12.52 1.28
N TRP A 3 8.09 -11.61 2.23
CA TRP A 3 9.31 -10.80 2.32
C TRP A 3 9.67 -10.47 3.77
N ILE A 4 10.93 -10.15 4.00
CA ILE A 4 11.47 -9.63 5.25
C ILE A 4 12.16 -8.31 4.92
N TYR A 5 11.72 -7.23 5.58
CA TYR A 5 12.21 -5.88 5.31
C TYR A 5 13.64 -5.65 5.80
N GLN A 6 14.06 -6.27 6.90
CA GLN A 6 15.42 -6.12 7.43
C GLN A 6 15.80 -7.39 8.20
N PRO A 7 17.09 -7.67 8.43
CA PRO A 7 17.53 -8.80 9.26
C PRO A 7 16.78 -8.86 10.59
N TYR A 8 16.40 -10.07 11.02
CA TYR A 8 15.57 -10.33 12.20
C TYR A 8 14.14 -9.72 12.17
N GLY A 9 13.75 -9.12 11.05
CA GLY A 9 12.42 -8.58 10.83
C GLY A 9 11.35 -9.67 10.70
N ARG A 10 10.09 -9.29 10.87
CA ARG A 10 8.98 -10.23 10.65
C ARG A 10 8.79 -10.51 9.16
N ASN A 11 8.55 -11.78 8.85
CA ASN A 11 8.08 -12.21 7.55
C ASN A 11 6.64 -11.71 7.31
N GLN A 12 6.43 -11.06 6.17
CA GLN A 12 5.15 -10.46 5.79
C GLN A 12 4.74 -10.94 4.39
N GLN A 13 3.46 -11.20 4.17
CA GLN A 13 2.94 -11.42 2.82
C GLN A 13 2.51 -10.09 2.19
N ARG A 14 3.00 -9.83 0.98
CA ARG A 14 2.70 -8.63 0.18
C ARG A 14 2.46 -8.99 -1.28
N VAL A 15 1.77 -8.09 -1.96
CA VAL A 15 1.65 -8.04 -3.42
C VAL A 15 2.59 -6.96 -3.91
N PHE A 16 3.44 -7.29 -4.86
CA PHE A 16 4.42 -6.38 -5.42
C PHE A 16 4.04 -6.05 -6.86
N PHE A 17 4.24 -4.79 -7.24
CA PHE A 17 4.05 -4.27 -8.58
C PHE A 17 5.35 -3.61 -9.00
N LEU A 18 6.04 -4.19 -9.98
CA LEU A 18 7.26 -3.63 -10.53
C LEU A 18 6.91 -2.67 -11.67
N PHE A 19 7.43 -1.46 -11.59
CA PHE A 19 7.42 -0.45 -12.64
C PHE A 19 8.86 -0.01 -12.89
N ASP A 20 9.06 0.73 -13.96
CA ASP A 20 10.34 1.38 -14.24
C ASP A 20 10.68 2.33 -13.08
N HIS A 21 11.94 2.28 -12.63
CA HIS A 21 12.51 3.01 -11.50
C HIS A 21 11.94 2.67 -10.10
N GLN A 22 10.82 1.96 -9.98
CA GLN A 22 10.20 1.74 -8.66
C GLN A 22 9.37 0.46 -8.56
N MET A 23 9.40 -0.15 -7.37
CA MET A 23 8.54 -1.27 -7.02
C MET A 23 7.57 -0.87 -5.89
N VAL A 24 6.27 -1.01 -6.13
CA VAL A 24 5.21 -0.72 -5.15
C VAL A 24 4.79 -1.98 -4.42
N LEU A 25 4.63 -1.90 -3.09
CA LEU A 25 4.12 -3.01 -2.29
C LEU A 25 2.77 -2.70 -1.63
N CYS A 26 1.87 -3.68 -1.70
CA CYS A 26 0.53 -3.61 -1.18
C CYS A 26 0.20 -4.79 -0.25
N LYS A 27 -0.71 -4.57 0.70
CA LYS A 27 -1.31 -5.61 1.54
C LYS A 27 -2.72 -5.92 1.04
N LYS A 28 -3.02 -7.18 0.75
CA LYS A 28 -4.40 -7.65 0.47
C LYS A 28 -5.26 -7.53 1.71
N ASP A 29 -6.50 -7.07 1.54
CA ASP A 29 -7.50 -7.17 2.59
C ASP A 29 -7.77 -8.65 2.94
N LEU A 30 -8.09 -8.90 4.22
CA LEU A 30 -8.29 -10.25 4.72
C LEU A 30 -9.58 -10.89 4.18
N ILE A 31 -10.63 -10.08 4.01
CA ILE A 31 -11.96 -10.53 3.60
C ILE A 31 -12.16 -10.23 2.10
N ARG A 32 -11.85 -9.00 1.70
CA ARG A 32 -12.04 -8.50 0.34
C ARG A 32 -10.78 -8.62 -0.50
N ARG A 33 -10.54 -9.81 -1.08
CA ARG A 33 -9.32 -10.12 -1.86
C ARG A 33 -9.09 -9.20 -3.08
N ASP A 34 -10.10 -8.46 -3.51
CA ASP A 34 -10.07 -7.42 -4.54
C ASP A 34 -9.49 -6.09 -4.06
N ILE A 35 -9.41 -5.84 -2.75
CA ILE A 35 -8.85 -4.63 -2.17
C ILE A 35 -7.37 -4.79 -1.85
N LEU A 36 -6.60 -3.77 -2.22
CA LEU A 36 -5.18 -3.63 -1.92
C LEU A 36 -4.94 -2.31 -1.16
N TYR A 37 -4.22 -2.42 -0.05
CA TYR A 37 -3.75 -1.26 0.71
C TYR A 37 -2.30 -0.98 0.39
N TYR A 38 -2.00 0.25 -0.07
CA TYR A 38 -0.64 0.72 -0.25
C TYR A 38 0.15 0.63 1.07
N LYS A 39 1.37 0.10 1.01
CA LYS A 39 2.27 -0.04 2.17
C LYS A 39 3.64 0.59 1.98
N GLY A 40 4.00 0.96 0.76
CA GLY A 40 5.27 1.60 0.49
C GLY A 40 5.69 1.39 -0.96
N ARG A 41 6.87 1.92 -1.26
CA ARG A 41 7.57 1.75 -2.52
C ARG A 41 9.07 1.63 -2.26
N ILE A 42 9.76 0.95 -3.15
CA ILE A 42 11.22 0.83 -3.19
C ILE A 42 11.67 1.49 -4.48
N ASP A 43 12.64 2.39 -4.37
CA ASP A 43 13.32 3.01 -5.50
C ASP A 43 14.31 1.99 -6.07
N MET A 44 14.04 1.47 -7.27
CA MET A 44 14.83 0.39 -7.85
C MET A 44 16.19 0.87 -8.36
N ASP A 45 16.39 2.18 -8.52
CA ASP A 45 17.67 2.72 -8.99
C ASP A 45 18.78 2.57 -7.96
N LYS A 46 18.39 2.59 -6.69
CA LYS A 46 19.27 2.47 -5.53
C LYS A 46 19.56 1.04 -5.10
N TYR A 47 18.92 0.04 -5.72
CA TYR A 47 19.01 -1.35 -5.30
C TYR A 47 19.53 -2.24 -6.42
N ASP A 48 20.34 -3.22 -6.04
CA ASP A 48 20.75 -4.33 -6.89
C ASP A 48 20.04 -5.61 -6.49
N VAL A 49 19.74 -6.44 -7.49
CA VAL A 49 19.07 -7.73 -7.30
C VAL A 49 20.11 -8.82 -7.18
N VAL A 50 20.16 -9.47 -6.02
CA VAL A 50 21.08 -10.57 -5.73
C VAL A 50 20.28 -11.87 -5.75
N ASP A 51 20.61 -12.76 -6.69
CA ASP A 51 20.06 -14.11 -6.72
C ASP A 51 20.73 -14.96 -5.62
N ILE A 52 19.91 -15.71 -4.88
CA ILE A 52 20.33 -16.46 -3.71
C ILE A 52 19.97 -17.93 -3.89
N GLU A 53 20.93 -18.81 -3.68
CA GLU A 53 20.73 -20.26 -3.74
C GLU A 53 19.93 -20.78 -2.53
N ASP A 54 19.26 -21.91 -2.71
CA ASP A 54 18.53 -22.55 -1.63
C ASP A 54 19.51 -23.02 -0.54
N GLY A 55 19.24 -22.70 0.72
CA GLY A 55 20.19 -22.94 1.79
C GLY A 55 19.84 -22.23 3.09
N ARG A 56 20.86 -21.91 3.89
CA ARG A 56 20.74 -21.05 5.07
C ARG A 56 21.37 -19.71 4.75
N ASP A 57 20.68 -18.64 5.13
CA ASP A 57 21.22 -17.30 5.00
C ASP A 57 22.03 -16.91 6.21
N ASP A 58 23.20 -16.33 6.02
CA ASP A 58 24.02 -15.82 7.13
C ASP A 58 23.48 -14.48 7.63
N ASP A 59 23.05 -13.59 6.74
CA ASP A 59 22.57 -12.25 7.09
C ASP A 59 21.26 -12.29 7.90
N PHE A 60 20.31 -13.10 7.46
CA PHE A 60 18.99 -13.19 8.09
C PHE A 60 18.85 -14.38 9.05
N ASN A 61 19.82 -15.31 9.06
CA ASN A 61 19.79 -16.54 9.86
C ASN A 61 18.51 -17.38 9.67
N VAL A 62 17.98 -17.41 8.43
CA VAL A 62 16.76 -18.15 8.05
C VAL A 62 17.06 -19.14 6.93
N SER A 63 16.30 -20.23 6.87
CA SER A 63 16.35 -21.12 5.71
C SER A 63 15.67 -20.46 4.52
N MET A 64 16.37 -20.42 3.40
CA MET A 64 15.93 -19.83 2.15
C MET A 64 15.60 -20.91 1.13
N LYS A 65 14.43 -20.76 0.52
CA LYS A 65 13.99 -21.58 -0.60
C LYS A 65 13.29 -20.70 -1.61
N ASN A 66 13.69 -20.77 -2.88
CA ASN A 66 13.20 -19.89 -3.94
C ASN A 66 13.29 -18.40 -3.56
N ALA A 67 14.42 -17.98 -2.98
CA ALA A 67 14.62 -16.63 -2.49
C ALA A 67 15.55 -15.78 -3.38
N PHE A 68 15.47 -14.47 -3.22
CA PHE A 68 16.41 -13.48 -3.76
C PHE A 68 16.42 -12.24 -2.83
N LYS A 69 17.47 -11.43 -2.92
CA LYS A 69 17.63 -10.20 -2.12
C LYS A 69 17.62 -8.96 -2.99
N LEU A 70 17.15 -7.85 -2.42
CA LEU A 70 17.48 -6.51 -2.90
C LEU A 70 18.47 -5.90 -1.92
N HIS A 71 19.63 -5.47 -2.42
CA HIS A 71 20.68 -4.83 -1.64
C HIS A 71 20.84 -3.38 -2.09
N ASN A 72 20.82 -2.44 -1.17
CA ASN A 72 21.04 -1.04 -1.51
C ASN A 72 22.50 -0.80 -1.93
N LYS A 73 22.73 0.03 -2.94
CA LYS A 73 24.07 0.31 -3.48
C LYS A 73 24.92 1.17 -2.56
N GLU A 74 24.27 2.04 -1.80
CA GLU A 74 24.93 3.07 -0.98
C GLU A 74 24.83 2.76 0.53
N THR A 75 23.81 2.01 0.93
CA THR A 75 23.56 1.65 2.33
C THR A 75 23.63 0.14 2.54
N GLU A 76 23.75 -0.30 3.79
CA GLU A 76 23.67 -1.72 4.16
C GLU A 76 22.22 -2.23 4.25
N GLU A 77 21.26 -1.51 3.63
CA GLU A 77 19.86 -1.90 3.65
C GLU A 77 19.64 -3.10 2.70
N VAL A 78 19.14 -4.20 3.27
CA VAL A 78 18.89 -5.44 2.54
C VAL A 78 17.48 -5.96 2.81
N HIS A 79 16.80 -6.36 1.75
CA HIS A 79 15.45 -6.92 1.79
C HIS A 79 15.45 -8.33 1.22
N LEU A 80 14.86 -9.28 1.94
CA LEU A 80 14.80 -10.68 1.52
C LEU A 80 13.40 -11.04 1.01
N PHE A 81 13.33 -11.66 -0.16
CA PHE A 81 12.09 -12.04 -0.84
C PHE A 81 12.01 -13.55 -1.02
N PHE A 82 10.81 -14.11 -0.83
CA PHE A 82 10.53 -15.53 -0.98
C PHE A 82 9.38 -15.77 -1.96
N ALA A 83 9.71 -16.37 -3.10
CA ALA A 83 8.72 -16.88 -4.04
C ALA A 83 8.15 -18.22 -3.55
N LYS A 84 6.89 -18.52 -3.89
CA LYS A 84 6.30 -19.82 -3.51
C LYS A 84 6.82 -20.96 -4.38
N LYS A 85 7.18 -20.65 -5.63
CA LYS A 85 7.65 -21.60 -6.62
C LYS A 85 8.90 -21.08 -7.32
N LEU A 86 9.71 -21.99 -7.85
CA LEU A 86 10.92 -21.65 -8.60
C LEU A 86 10.58 -20.82 -9.86
N GLU A 87 9.50 -21.14 -10.56
CA GLU A 87 9.11 -20.40 -11.76
C GLU A 87 8.69 -18.96 -11.42
N GLU A 88 8.13 -18.73 -10.23
CA GLU A 88 7.82 -17.38 -9.75
C GLU A 88 9.11 -16.62 -9.46
N LYS A 89 10.11 -17.22 -8.78
CA LYS A 89 11.44 -16.62 -8.58
C LYS A 89 12.08 -16.23 -9.91
N ILE A 90 12.13 -17.15 -10.87
CA ILE A 90 12.74 -16.92 -12.20
C ILE A 90 12.03 -15.76 -12.92
N ARG A 91 10.69 -15.69 -12.87
CA ARG A 91 9.94 -14.58 -13.46
C ARG A 91 10.28 -13.25 -12.81
N TRP A 92 10.44 -13.19 -11.49
CA TRP A 92 10.84 -11.97 -10.79
C TRP A 92 12.24 -11.52 -11.16
N LEU A 93 13.23 -12.42 -11.11
CA LEU A 93 14.61 -12.12 -11.51
C LEU A 93 14.68 -11.62 -12.96
N ARG A 94 13.91 -12.24 -13.86
CA ARG A 94 13.79 -11.80 -15.25
C ARG A 94 13.17 -10.40 -15.34
N ALA A 95 12.06 -10.16 -14.64
CA ALA A 95 11.38 -8.87 -14.65
C ALA A 95 12.29 -7.73 -14.16
N PHE A 96 13.12 -7.96 -13.12
CA PHE A 96 14.11 -6.97 -12.68
C PHE A 96 15.18 -6.68 -13.73
N ARG A 97 15.67 -7.69 -14.45
CA ARG A 97 16.63 -7.48 -15.55
C ARG A 97 15.99 -6.71 -16.72
N GLU A 98 14.75 -7.06 -17.05
CA GLU A 98 13.99 -6.37 -18.10
C GLU A 98 13.74 -4.91 -17.73
N GLU A 99 13.36 -4.64 -16.49
CA GLU A 99 13.15 -3.29 -15.98
C GLU A 99 14.43 -2.45 -16.05
N ARG A 100 15.59 -2.95 -15.57
CA ARG A 100 16.88 -2.25 -15.72
C ARG A 100 17.27 -1.98 -17.18
N LYS A 101 16.96 -2.94 -18.07
CA LYS A 101 17.20 -2.77 -19.52
C LYS A 101 16.32 -1.66 -20.11
N MET A 102 15.03 -1.65 -19.77
CA MET A 102 14.09 -0.63 -20.24
C MET A 102 14.51 0.77 -19.76
N VAL A 103 14.86 0.91 -18.47
CA VAL A 103 15.35 2.18 -17.92
C VAL A 103 16.57 2.71 -18.69
N GLN A 104 17.57 1.86 -18.93
CA GLN A 104 18.77 2.26 -19.69
C GLN A 104 18.46 2.62 -21.15
N GLU A 105 17.51 1.93 -21.77
CA GLU A 105 17.09 2.20 -23.15
C GLU A 105 16.33 3.53 -23.23
N ASP A 106 15.40 3.79 -22.31
CA ASP A 106 14.65 5.03 -22.20
C ASP A 106 15.56 6.23 -21.93
N GLU A 107 16.53 6.10 -21.02
CA GLU A 107 17.54 7.14 -20.75
C GLU A 107 18.40 7.43 -22.00
N LYS A 108 18.80 6.38 -22.73
CA LYS A 108 19.62 6.51 -23.94
C LYS A 108 18.89 7.23 -25.07
N ILE A 109 17.59 6.97 -25.24
CA ILE A 109 16.77 7.61 -26.28
C ILE A 109 16.16 8.94 -25.80
N GLY A 110 16.29 9.26 -24.51
CA GLY A 110 15.65 10.42 -23.87
C GLY A 110 14.12 10.31 -23.87
N PHE A 111 13.58 9.09 -23.77
CA PHE A 111 12.15 8.88 -23.72
C PHE A 111 11.61 9.29 -22.35
N GLU A 112 10.67 10.24 -22.37
CA GLU A 112 9.92 10.63 -21.20
C GLU A 112 8.43 10.72 -21.54
N ILE A 113 7.59 10.29 -20.60
CA ILE A 113 6.15 10.45 -20.74
C ILE A 113 5.83 11.95 -20.65
N SER A 114 5.26 12.50 -21.72
CA SER A 114 4.89 13.92 -21.76
C SER A 114 3.85 14.28 -20.69
N GLU A 115 3.90 15.51 -20.21
CA GLU A 115 2.90 16.03 -19.25
C GLU A 115 1.46 15.92 -19.78
N ASN A 116 1.27 16.07 -21.09
CA ASN A 116 -0.04 15.91 -21.71
C ASN A 116 -0.55 14.47 -21.62
N GLN A 117 0.31 13.47 -21.86
CA GLN A 117 -0.05 12.06 -21.70
C GLN A 117 -0.38 11.73 -20.24
N LYS A 118 0.40 12.24 -19.27
CA LYS A 118 0.11 12.08 -17.83
C LYS A 118 -1.26 12.67 -17.47
N ARG A 119 -1.56 13.89 -17.94
CA ARG A 119 -2.86 14.54 -17.72
C ARG A 119 -4.02 13.77 -18.35
N GLN A 120 -3.86 13.29 -19.58
CA GLN A 120 -4.88 12.50 -20.26
C GLN A 120 -5.18 11.19 -19.52
N ALA A 121 -4.13 10.47 -19.08
CA ALA A 121 -4.29 9.25 -18.28
C ALA A 121 -5.03 9.52 -16.96
N ALA A 122 -4.67 10.57 -16.23
CA ALA A 122 -5.34 10.95 -14.98
C ALA A 122 -6.82 11.31 -15.19
N MET A 123 -7.16 11.96 -16.31
CA MET A 123 -8.56 12.31 -16.64
C MET A 123 -9.41 11.07 -16.95
N THR A 124 -8.84 10.03 -17.54
CA THR A 124 -9.55 8.76 -17.79
C THR A 124 -10.01 8.10 -16.49
N VAL A 125 -9.15 8.08 -15.45
CA VAL A 125 -9.50 7.55 -14.13
C VAL A 125 -10.68 8.30 -13.52
N ARG A 126 -10.70 9.64 -13.63
CA ARG A 126 -11.82 10.47 -13.13
C ARG A 126 -13.13 10.18 -13.86
N LYS A 127 -13.11 9.95 -15.17
CA LYS A 127 -14.32 9.63 -15.95
C LYS A 127 -14.94 8.28 -15.53
N VAL A 128 -14.11 7.26 -15.29
CA VAL A 128 -14.58 5.93 -14.85
C VAL A 128 -15.23 6.00 -13.47
N SER A 129 -14.70 6.82 -12.55
CA SER A 129 -15.29 7.01 -11.22
C SER A 129 -16.69 7.65 -11.27
N LYS A 130 -16.93 8.55 -12.24
CA LYS A 130 -18.22 9.21 -12.45
C LYS A 130 -19.27 8.29 -13.07
N GLN A 131 -18.88 7.39 -13.98
CA GLN A 131 -19.81 6.45 -14.62
C GLN A 131 -20.28 5.31 -13.71
N LYS A 132 -19.48 4.88 -12.72
CA LYS A 132 -19.85 3.79 -11.82
C LYS A 132 -20.72 4.19 -10.62
N GLY A 133 -21.09 5.47 -10.46
CA GLY A 133 -21.94 5.92 -9.34
C GLY A 133 -21.41 5.54 -7.95
N VAL A 134 -20.11 5.24 -7.83
CA VAL A 134 -19.49 4.86 -6.56
C VAL A 134 -19.23 6.15 -5.80
N ASN A 135 -20.12 6.45 -4.86
CA ASN A 135 -19.96 7.53 -3.88
C ASN A 135 -18.54 7.48 -3.28
N SER A 136 -17.70 8.45 -3.67
CA SER A 136 -16.32 8.64 -3.15
C SER A 136 -16.27 8.97 -1.64
N ALA A 137 -17.41 9.00 -0.96
CA ALA A 137 -17.52 9.22 0.49
C ALA A 137 -17.00 8.04 1.35
N ARG A 138 -16.63 6.89 0.75
CA ARG A 138 -16.25 5.68 1.50
C ARG A 138 -14.75 5.40 1.57
N SER A 139 -13.91 6.30 1.05
CA SER A 139 -12.44 6.15 1.01
C SER A 139 -11.70 7.22 1.83
N VAL A 140 -12.31 7.71 2.91
CA VAL A 140 -11.58 8.51 3.91
C VAL A 140 -10.90 7.52 4.86
N PRO A 141 -9.56 7.51 4.99
CA PRO A 141 -8.92 6.73 6.05
C PRO A 141 -9.38 7.28 7.41
N PRO A 142 -9.49 6.46 8.47
CA PRO A 142 -9.80 6.96 9.80
C PRO A 142 -8.79 8.06 10.17
N SER A 143 -9.28 9.26 10.48
CA SER A 143 -8.46 10.36 10.97
C SER A 143 -7.90 9.96 12.33
N TYR A 144 -6.70 9.38 12.35
CA TYR A 144 -5.94 9.29 13.58
C TYR A 144 -5.38 10.68 13.88
N PRO A 145 -5.58 11.23 15.10
CA PRO A 145 -4.87 12.43 15.49
C PRO A 145 -3.36 12.15 15.45
N PRO A 146 -2.53 13.09 14.96
CA PRO A 146 -1.09 12.91 14.98
C PRO A 146 -0.59 12.73 16.42
N PRO A 147 0.46 11.92 16.66
CA PRO A 147 1.09 11.82 17.98
C PRO A 147 1.60 13.20 18.38
N GLN A 148 1.21 13.70 19.55
CA GLN A 148 1.79 14.93 20.08
C GLN A 148 3.20 14.65 20.61
N ASP A 149 4.16 15.48 20.20
CA ASP A 149 5.51 15.47 20.74
C ASP A 149 5.50 15.77 22.25
N PRO A 150 6.39 15.16 23.05
CA PRO A 150 6.41 15.39 24.49
C PRO A 150 7.04 16.76 24.78
N LEU A 151 6.22 17.76 25.08
CA LEU A 151 6.70 19.02 25.63
C LEU A 151 7.04 18.88 27.12
N ASN A 152 8.26 19.28 27.45
CA ASN A 152 8.84 19.33 28.77
C ASN A 152 8.09 20.28 29.74
N GLN A 153 7.96 19.79 30.97
CA GLN A 153 7.96 20.44 32.29
C GLN A 153 7.71 21.96 32.35
N GLY A 154 6.69 22.36 33.12
CA GLY A 154 6.67 23.69 33.72
C GLY A 154 5.34 24.16 34.31
N GLN A 155 5.25 24.07 35.64
CA GLN A 155 4.45 24.93 36.54
C GLN A 155 2.96 24.61 36.76
N TYR A 156 2.72 24.02 37.94
CA TYR A 156 1.46 24.09 38.68
C TYR A 156 1.17 25.52 39.09
N LEU A 157 0.03 26.07 38.67
CA LEU A 157 -0.68 27.15 39.37
C LEU A 157 -2.18 26.97 39.15
N VAL A 158 -2.88 26.62 40.23
CA VAL A 158 -4.34 26.69 40.36
C VAL A 158 -4.69 28.12 40.78
N PRO A 159 -5.77 28.70 40.22
CA PRO A 159 -6.63 29.53 41.06
C PRO A 159 -8.12 29.19 40.94
N ASP A 160 -8.77 29.15 42.10
CA ASP A 160 -10.21 29.10 42.33
C ASP A 160 -10.97 30.27 41.69
N GLY A 161 -12.24 30.05 41.31
CA GLY A 161 -13.20 31.15 41.12
C GLY A 161 -14.33 30.94 40.11
N ILE A 162 -15.39 30.23 40.52
CA ILE A 162 -16.83 30.47 40.29
C ILE A 162 -17.25 31.31 39.05
N ALA A 163 -18.00 30.71 38.11
CA ALA A 163 -19.42 31.02 37.82
C ALA A 163 -19.90 30.64 36.39
N GLN A 164 -21.17 30.22 36.35
CA GLN A 164 -22.13 30.22 35.23
C GLN A 164 -22.13 29.06 34.23
N SER A 165 -23.09 28.17 34.51
CA SER A 165 -23.81 27.29 33.61
C SER A 165 -24.11 27.92 32.25
N GLN A 166 -23.62 27.27 31.19
CA GLN A 166 -24.34 27.23 29.91
C GLN A 166 -24.52 25.77 29.52
N VAL A 167 -25.76 25.34 29.71
CA VAL A 167 -26.30 24.05 29.30
C VAL A 167 -26.31 24.06 27.77
N PHE A 168 -25.48 23.25 27.13
CA PHE A 168 -25.59 23.00 25.69
C PHE A 168 -26.38 21.70 25.47
N GLU A 169 -27.57 21.93 24.92
CA GLU A 169 -28.64 21.00 24.63
C GLU A 169 -28.19 19.88 23.67
N PHE A 170 -28.41 18.64 24.10
CA PHE A 170 -28.15 17.44 23.30
C PHE A 170 -29.27 17.33 22.26
N THR A 171 -29.03 17.80 21.04
CA THR A 171 -29.95 17.52 19.92
C THR A 171 -29.65 16.14 19.35
N GLU A 172 -30.55 15.22 19.63
CA GLU A 172 -30.56 13.85 19.10
C GLU A 172 -30.87 13.87 17.59
N PRO A 173 -30.01 13.34 16.70
CA PRO A 173 -30.36 13.25 15.29
C PRO A 173 -31.33 12.09 15.07
N LYS A 174 -32.55 12.45 14.64
CA LYS A 174 -33.67 11.59 14.26
C LYS A 174 -33.21 10.38 13.41
N ARG A 175 -33.61 9.18 13.84
CA ARG A 175 -33.54 7.94 13.05
C ARG A 175 -34.26 8.13 11.71
N SER A 176 -33.48 8.26 10.64
CA SER A 176 -33.99 8.16 9.27
C SER A 176 -34.45 6.72 9.02
N GLN A 177 -35.75 6.54 8.76
CA GLN A 177 -36.24 5.28 8.21
C GLN A 177 -35.71 5.10 6.80
N SER A 178 -34.82 4.12 6.66
CA SER A 178 -34.28 3.65 5.40
C SER A 178 -35.38 3.00 4.54
N PRO A 179 -35.52 3.36 3.24
CA PRO A 179 -36.46 2.72 2.32
C PRO A 179 -35.99 1.33 1.84
N PHE A 180 -34.96 0.75 2.49
CA PHE A 180 -34.33 -0.51 2.12
C PHE A 180 -35.28 -1.72 2.08
N TRP A 181 -36.43 -1.66 2.76
CA TRP A 181 -37.35 -2.81 2.85
C TRP A 181 -38.42 -2.93 1.76
N GLN A 182 -38.46 -2.06 0.74
CA GLN A 182 -39.55 -2.11 -0.26
C GLN A 182 -39.30 -2.95 -1.52
N ASN A 183 -38.21 -3.69 -1.68
CA ASN A 183 -37.99 -4.47 -2.91
C ASN A 183 -37.42 -5.88 -2.70
N PHE A 184 -38.09 -6.70 -1.88
CA PHE A 184 -37.85 -8.15 -1.80
C PHE A 184 -38.90 -9.01 -2.54
N SER A 185 -39.73 -8.41 -3.40
CA SER A 185 -40.84 -9.13 -4.05
C SER A 185 -40.79 -9.16 -5.58
N ARG A 186 -39.61 -9.00 -6.21
CA ARG A 186 -39.49 -9.27 -7.65
C ARG A 186 -38.16 -9.96 -8.00
N LEU A 187 -38.32 -11.19 -8.47
CA LEU A 187 -37.42 -11.98 -9.31
C LEU A 187 -36.49 -12.98 -8.61
N THR A 188 -37.09 -14.09 -8.20
CA THR A 188 -36.64 -15.42 -8.65
C THR A 188 -37.85 -16.10 -9.34
N PRO A 189 -37.75 -17.20 -10.12
CA PRO A 189 -36.58 -18.06 -10.35
C PRO A 189 -36.40 -18.66 -11.78
N PHE A 190 -35.26 -19.34 -11.98
CA PHE A 190 -34.92 -20.40 -12.97
C PHE A 190 -35.01 -20.16 -14.48
N LYS A 191 -33.94 -20.48 -15.23
CA LYS A 191 -33.77 -21.79 -15.92
C LYS A 191 -32.47 -21.91 -16.74
N LYS A 192 -31.92 -23.13 -16.67
CA LYS A 192 -31.06 -23.90 -17.59
C LYS A 192 -29.68 -23.37 -18.00
#